data_AF-A0A3P7NJC9-F1
#
_entry.id   AF-A0A3P7NJC9-F1
#
_cell.length_a   1.000
_cell.length_b   1.000
_cell.length_c   1.000
_cell.angle_alpha   90.00
_cell.angle_beta   90.00
_cell.angle_gamma   90.00
#
_symmetry.space_group_name_H-M   'P 1'
#
loop_
_entity.id
_entity.type
_entity.pdbx_description
1 polymer ?
#
loop_
_entity_poly.entity_id
_entity_poly.type
_entity_poly.pdbx_seq_one_letter_code
_entity_poly.pdbx_strand_id
1 'polypeptide(L)'
;MKVTDADLARFYGLPKILKTNVPYRPIVALMGSPTYNLANWMYRKLKFLQGNSITSIKSASRFLEDLRGGTIQSDEIMVSFDATLFFIFIPPNLAHDVLHKRLEEAFDDNRRILKIEYIMKLCGQK
;
A
#
# COMPACT_ATOMS: atom_id res chain seq x y z
N MET A 1 17.93 15.77 21.51
CA MET A 1 17.10 15.31 20.37
C MET A 1 17.32 16.29 19.22
N LYS A 2 18.03 15.91 18.15
CA LYS A 2 18.18 16.78 16.97
C LYS A 2 16.85 16.79 16.22
N VAL A 3 16.23 17.95 16.09
CA VAL A 3 15.08 18.14 15.21
C VAL A 3 15.63 18.06 13.79
N THR A 4 15.36 16.93 13.11
CA THR A 4 15.89 16.64 11.77
C THR A 4 14.82 16.87 10.68
N ASP A 5 13.61 17.25 11.09
CA ASP A 5 12.42 17.32 10.23
C ASP A 5 11.98 18.78 10.00
N ALA A 6 12.80 19.58 9.32
CA ALA A 6 12.50 20.99 9.03
C ALA A 6 12.07 21.25 7.57
N ASP A 7 12.17 20.25 6.68
CA ASP A 7 11.91 20.44 5.25
C ASP A 7 10.44 20.16 4.92
N LEU A 8 9.89 20.90 3.95
CA LEU A 8 8.56 20.59 3.43
C LEU A 8 8.59 19.30 2.58
N ALA A 9 7.46 18.59 2.55
CA ALA A 9 7.28 17.48 1.61
C ALA A 9 7.43 17.98 0.17
N ARG A 10 8.16 17.22 -0.66
CA ARG A 10 8.45 17.60 -2.05
C ARG A 10 7.48 16.91 -2.99
N PHE A 11 6.83 17.68 -3.86
CA PHE A 11 6.00 17.15 -4.94
C PHE A 11 6.72 17.32 -6.28
N TYR A 12 6.94 16.23 -7.02
CA TYR A 12 7.56 16.26 -8.34
C TYR A 12 7.02 15.15 -9.24
N GLY A 13 7.23 15.29 -10.56
CA GLY A 13 6.85 14.30 -11.55
C GLY A 13 8.06 13.55 -12.09
N LEU A 14 7.99 12.22 -12.18
CA LEU A 14 8.94 11.42 -12.96
C LEU A 14 8.39 11.09 -14.35
N PRO A 15 9.13 11.31 -15.45
CA PRO A 15 8.64 11.03 -16.80
C PRO A 15 8.46 9.53 -17.02
N LYS A 16 7.32 9.12 -17.60
CA LYS A 16 7.10 7.74 -18.07
C LYS A 16 7.66 7.61 -19.50
N ILE A 17 8.97 7.46 -19.60
CA ILE A 17 9.76 7.46 -20.86
C ILE A 17 9.29 6.46 -21.94
N LEU A 18 8.58 5.39 -21.57
CA LEU A 18 8.08 4.36 -22.49
C LEU A 18 6.62 4.58 -22.93
N LYS A 19 5.99 5.72 -22.61
CA LYS A 19 4.60 6.03 -23.00
C LYS A 19 4.55 7.23 -23.95
N THR A 20 3.64 7.19 -24.91
CA THR A 20 3.34 8.31 -25.82
C THR A 20 3.01 9.59 -25.02
N ASN A 21 3.48 10.75 -25.50
CA ASN A 21 3.38 12.06 -24.82
C ASN A 21 4.11 12.16 -23.46
N VAL A 22 4.91 11.14 -23.08
CA VAL A 22 5.77 11.12 -21.89
C VAL A 22 5.08 11.66 -20.63
N PRO A 23 3.91 11.10 -20.23
CA PRO A 23 3.18 11.58 -19.05
C PRO A 23 4.02 11.44 -17.78
N TYR A 24 3.87 12.37 -16.86
CA TYR A 24 4.56 12.32 -15.57
C TYR A 24 3.82 11.40 -14.57
N ARG A 25 4.58 10.70 -13.73
CA ARG A 25 4.11 10.07 -12.50
C ARG A 25 4.31 11.05 -11.36
N PRO A 26 3.24 11.61 -10.76
CA PRO A 26 3.37 12.45 -9.58
C PRO A 26 3.89 11.63 -8.39
N ILE A 27 4.82 12.21 -7.64
CA ILE A 27 5.42 11.63 -6.44
C ILE A 27 5.44 12.69 -5.34
N VAL A 28 5.00 12.29 -4.15
CA VAL A 28 5.18 13.06 -2.91
C VAL A 28 6.32 12.41 -2.12
N ALA A 29 7.46 13.08 -2.01
CA ALA A 29 8.57 12.64 -1.19
C ALA A 29 8.48 13.26 0.20
N LEU A 30 8.29 12.41 1.21
CA LEU A 30 8.19 12.80 2.62
C LEU A 30 9.54 12.89 3.34
N MET A 31 10.65 12.49 2.70
CA MET A 31 11.98 12.49 3.33
C MET A 31 12.36 13.89 3.83
N GLY A 32 12.67 14.00 5.13
CA GLY A 32 12.99 15.27 5.81
C GLY A 32 11.77 16.05 6.29
N SER A 33 10.55 15.57 6.01
CA SER A 33 9.32 16.24 6.45
C SER A 33 8.91 15.91 7.88
N PRO A 34 8.22 16.83 8.59
CA PRO A 34 7.66 16.59 9.92
C PRO A 34 6.80 15.33 10.02
N THR A 35 6.17 14.93 8.92
CA THR A 35 5.28 13.75 8.87
C THR A 35 5.98 12.43 8.61
N TYR A 36 7.27 12.45 8.21
CA TYR A 36 7.98 11.24 7.81
C TYR A 36 8.03 10.18 8.90
N ASN A 37 8.47 10.59 10.10
CA ASN A 37 8.64 9.69 11.23
C ASN A 37 7.30 9.10 11.70
N LEU A 38 6.24 9.90 11.68
CA LEU A 38 4.88 9.44 11.99
C LEU A 38 4.38 8.43 10.96
N ALA A 39 4.54 8.72 9.66
CA ALA A 39 4.14 7.81 8.59
C ALA A 39 4.90 6.47 8.65
N ASN A 40 6.22 6.51 8.90
CA ASN A 40 7.04 5.32 9.08
C ASN A 40 6.64 4.53 10.33
N TRP A 41 6.33 5.21 11.43
CA TRP A 41 5.82 4.55 12.64
C TRP A 41 4.48 3.86 12.38
N MET A 42 3.52 4.53 11.72
CA MET A 42 2.23 3.93 11.35
C MET A 42 2.41 2.71 10.43
N TYR A 43 3.25 2.83 9.41
CA TYR A 43 3.57 1.70 8.54
C TYR A 43 4.07 0.49 9.34
N ARG A 44 5.03 0.70 10.25
CA ARG A 44 5.54 -0.39 11.10
C ARG A 44 4.45 -1.03 11.97
N LYS A 45 3.51 -0.23 12.47
CA LYS A 45 2.39 -0.72 13.27
C LYS A 45 1.36 -1.50 12.44
N LEU A 46 1.15 -1.13 11.19
CA LEU A 46 0.14 -1.77 10.32
C LEU A 46 0.70 -2.85 9.39
N LYS A 47 2.03 -2.99 9.30
CA LYS A 47 2.69 -3.93 8.37
C LYS A 47 2.19 -5.37 8.49
N PHE A 48 1.82 -5.81 9.69
CA PHE A 48 1.31 -7.16 9.92
C PHE A 48 -0.01 -7.45 9.17
N LEU A 49 -0.82 -6.41 8.89
CA LEU A 49 -2.06 -6.53 8.13
C LEU A 49 -1.84 -6.83 6.65
N GLN A 50 -0.63 -6.59 6.13
CA GLN A 50 -0.32 -6.85 4.72
C GLN A 50 -0.35 -8.36 4.41
N GLY A 51 -0.17 -9.22 5.42
CA GLY A 51 -0.30 -10.68 5.32
C GLY A 51 0.60 -11.34 4.27
N ASN A 52 0.77 -12.66 4.34
CA ASN A 52 1.26 -13.42 3.19
C ASN A 52 0.03 -13.84 2.38
N SER A 53 -0.50 -12.94 1.54
CA SER A 53 -1.53 -13.36 0.59
C SER A 53 -0.95 -14.42 -0.33
N ILE A 54 -1.63 -15.56 -0.46
CA ILE A 54 -1.24 -16.62 -1.42
C ILE A 54 -1.27 -16.13 -2.87
N THR A 55 -2.00 -15.04 -3.14
CA THR A 55 -2.09 -14.40 -4.46
C THR A 55 -1.04 -13.30 -4.68
N SER A 56 -0.21 -12.99 -3.68
CA SER A 56 0.84 -11.98 -3.78
C SER A 56 2.18 -12.63 -4.07
N ILE A 57 2.90 -12.12 -5.06
CA ILE A 57 4.20 -12.62 -5.47
C ILE A 57 5.28 -11.62 -5.05
N LYS A 58 6.30 -12.11 -4.33
CA LYS A 58 7.33 -11.28 -3.70
C LYS A 58 8.39 -10.75 -4.67
N SER A 59 8.58 -11.42 -5.80
CA SER A 59 9.58 -11.02 -6.80
C SER A 59 9.17 -11.42 -8.21
N ALA A 60 9.68 -10.67 -9.20
CA ALA A 60 9.54 -11.00 -10.61
C ALA A 60 10.22 -12.33 -10.96
N SER A 61 11.34 -12.67 -10.32
CA SER A 61 11.99 -13.97 -10.52
C SER A 61 11.08 -15.12 -10.11
N ARG A 62 10.44 -15.03 -8.94
CA ARG A 62 9.52 -16.06 -8.46
C ARG A 62 8.30 -16.19 -9.35
N PHE A 63 7.74 -15.07 -9.81
CA PHE A 63 6.65 -15.06 -10.77
C PHE A 63 7.01 -15.83 -12.05
N LEU A 64 8.22 -15.62 -12.59
CA LEU A 64 8.67 -16.31 -13.79
C LEU A 64 8.90 -17.82 -13.56
N GLU A 65 9.39 -18.22 -12.39
CA GLU A 65 9.50 -19.64 -12.01
C GLU A 65 8.13 -20.31 -11.98
N ASP A 66 7.17 -19.67 -11.29
CA ASP A 66 5.81 -20.20 -11.14
C ASP A 66 5.10 -20.28 -12.51
N LEU A 67 5.28 -19.28 -13.39
CA LEU A 67 4.75 -19.29 -14.76
C LEU A 67 5.36 -20.39 -15.64
N ARG A 68 6.67 -20.65 -15.53
CA ARG A 68 7.33 -21.70 -16.32
C ARG A 68 6.88 -23.10 -15.93
N GLY A 69 6.48 -23.29 -14.68
CA GLY A 69 5.96 -24.56 -14.18
C GLY A 69 4.46 -24.78 -14.45
N GLY A 70 3.71 -23.71 -14.76
CA GLY A 70 2.27 -23.76 -15.02
C GLY A 70 1.97 -24.15 -16.47
N THR A 71 1.07 -25.11 -16.67
CA THR A 71 0.46 -25.40 -17.97
C THR A 71 -1.02 -25.05 -17.91
N ILE A 72 -1.50 -24.34 -18.93
CA ILE A 72 -2.92 -24.00 -19.08
C ILE A 72 -3.59 -25.21 -19.71
N GLN A 73 -4.59 -25.78 -19.05
CA GLN A 73 -5.35 -26.92 -19.57
C GLN A 73 -6.23 -26.49 -20.75
N SER A 74 -6.76 -27.46 -21.51
CA SER A 74 -7.57 -27.18 -22.72
C SER A 74 -8.85 -26.40 -22.45
N ASP A 75 -9.34 -26.41 -21.22
CA ASP A 75 -10.53 -25.72 -20.72
C ASP A 75 -10.22 -24.45 -19.92
N GLU A 76 -8.95 -24.08 -19.81
CA GLU A 76 -8.49 -22.90 -19.07
C GLU A 76 -8.05 -21.76 -20.02
N ILE A 77 -8.14 -20.52 -19.52
CA ILE A 77 -7.63 -19.33 -20.22
C ILE A 77 -6.82 -18.45 -19.26
N MET A 78 -5.77 -17.81 -19.79
CA MET A 78 -5.01 -16.81 -19.06
C MET A 78 -5.51 -15.41 -19.42
N VAL A 79 -5.79 -14.61 -18.40
CA VAL A 79 -6.26 -13.22 -18.55
C VAL A 79 -5.29 -12.28 -17.83
N SER A 80 -4.97 -11.15 -18.46
CA SER A 80 -4.14 -10.09 -17.89
C SER A 80 -4.97 -8.83 -17.67
N PHE A 81 -4.86 -8.25 -16.48
CA PHE A 81 -5.55 -7.00 -16.11
C PHE A 81 -4.50 -5.92 -15.81
N ASP A 82 -4.65 -4.74 -16.42
CA ASP A 82 -3.86 -3.56 -16.09
C ASP A 82 -4.67 -2.61 -15.21
N ALA A 83 -4.21 -2.39 -13.98
CA ALA A 83 -4.85 -1.47 -13.04
C ALA A 83 -4.28 -0.06 -13.19
N THR A 84 -5.13 0.89 -13.61
CA THR A 84 -4.74 2.30 -13.68
C THR A 84 -4.98 3.02 -12.35
N LEU A 85 -4.10 3.97 -12.01
CA LEU A 85 -4.36 5.00 -10.99
C LEU A 85 -4.49 4.52 -9.53
N PHE A 86 -3.86 3.40 -9.18
CA PHE A 86 -4.01 2.71 -7.89
C PHE A 86 -3.82 3.57 -6.63
N PHE A 87 -2.97 4.59 -6.62
CA PHE A 87 -2.74 5.43 -5.42
C PHE A 87 -3.56 6.72 -5.37
N ILE A 88 -4.06 7.18 -6.52
CA ILE A 88 -4.69 8.50 -6.65
C ILE A 88 -6.22 8.39 -6.52
N PHE A 89 -6.78 7.21 -6.82
CA PHE A 89 -8.23 6.99 -6.91
C PHE A 89 -8.79 6.07 -5.82
N ILE A 90 -8.04 5.80 -4.74
CA ILE A 90 -8.59 5.07 -3.59
C ILE A 90 -9.48 6.03 -2.80
N PRO A 91 -10.80 5.78 -2.67
CA PRO A 91 -11.66 6.59 -1.84
C PRO A 91 -11.24 6.48 -0.37
N PRO A 92 -11.05 7.60 0.35
CA PRO A 92 -10.61 7.56 1.75
C PRO A 92 -11.53 6.74 2.65
N ASN A 93 -12.86 6.84 2.45
CA ASN A 93 -13.83 6.06 3.21
C ASN A 93 -13.67 4.56 2.96
N LEU A 94 -13.45 4.15 1.70
CA LEU A 94 -13.20 2.75 1.36
C LEU A 94 -11.91 2.24 2.02
N ALA A 95 -10.84 3.02 2.01
CA ALA A 95 -9.60 2.66 2.69
C ALA A 95 -9.80 2.52 4.21
N HIS A 96 -10.58 3.42 4.82
CA HIS A 96 -10.93 3.40 6.22
C HIS A 96 -11.75 2.15 6.58
N ASP A 97 -12.79 1.83 5.80
CA ASP A 97 -13.64 0.66 6.01
C ASP A 97 -12.85 -0.66 5.86
N VAL A 98 -12.00 -0.75 4.84
CA VAL A 98 -11.12 -1.92 4.64
C VAL A 98 -10.12 -2.05 5.79
N LEU A 99 -9.54 -0.95 6.27
CA LEU A 99 -8.63 -0.97 7.42
C LEU A 99 -9.36 -1.46 8.68
N HIS A 100 -10.54 -0.94 8.96
CA HIS A 100 -11.36 -1.36 10.11
C HIS A 100 -11.61 -2.87 10.06
N LYS A 101 -12.11 -3.37 8.93
CA LYS A 101 -12.39 -4.80 8.73
C LYS A 101 -11.15 -5.67 8.92
N ARG A 102 -10.01 -5.26 8.37
CA ARG A 102 -8.75 -6.03 8.50
C ARG A 102 -8.22 -6.03 9.94
N LEU A 103 -8.39 -4.93 10.67
CA LEU A 103 -8.01 -4.86 12.08
C LEU A 103 -8.91 -5.76 12.94
N GLU A 104 -10.21 -5.83 12.62
CA GLU A 104 -11.13 -6.78 13.23
C GLU A 104 -10.69 -8.22 12.98
N GLU A 105 -10.42 -8.60 11.74
CA GLU A 105 -9.99 -9.96 11.41
C GLU A 105 -8.66 -10.36 12.07
N ALA A 106 -7.78 -9.40 12.36
CA ALA A 106 -6.42 -9.69 12.83
C ALA A 106 -6.23 -9.71 14.35
N PHE A 107 -7.18 -9.20 15.13
CA PHE A 107 -7.09 -9.15 16.60
C PHE A 107 -8.12 -10.08 17.25
N ASP A 108 -7.66 -11.02 18.07
CA ASP A 108 -8.52 -11.95 18.84
C ASP A 108 -8.47 -11.75 20.37
N ASP A 109 -7.78 -10.70 20.83
CA ASP A 109 -7.54 -10.45 22.27
C ASP A 109 -8.68 -9.64 22.91
N ASN A 110 -8.85 -9.78 24.23
CA ASN A 110 -9.85 -9.08 25.06
C ASN A 110 -9.75 -7.55 24.98
N ARG A 111 -8.61 -7.01 24.53
CA ARG A 111 -8.39 -5.56 24.28
C ARG A 111 -8.53 -5.16 22.81
N ARG A 112 -9.11 -6.00 21.96
CA ARG A 112 -9.29 -5.78 20.51
C ARG A 112 -9.95 -4.43 20.22
N ILE A 113 -11.11 -4.16 20.82
CA ILE A 113 -11.92 -2.97 20.53
C ILE A 113 -11.10 -1.68 20.75
N LEU A 114 -10.45 -1.56 21.90
CA LEU A 114 -9.62 -0.39 22.26
C LEU A 114 -8.43 -0.19 21.29
N LYS A 115 -7.81 -1.27 20.83
CA LYS A 115 -6.70 -1.20 19.86
C LYS A 115 -7.19 -0.74 18.48
N ILE A 116 -8.34 -1.24 18.04
CA ILE A 116 -8.95 -0.86 16.77
C ILE A 116 -9.35 0.61 16.81
N GLU A 117 -10.13 1.03 17.81
CA GLU A 117 -10.58 2.42 17.95
C GLU A 117 -9.41 3.40 17.97
N TYR A 118 -8.32 3.08 18.68
CA TYR A 118 -7.13 3.91 18.72
C TYR A 118 -6.48 4.08 17.34
N ILE A 119 -6.30 2.98 16.59
CA ILE A 119 -5.73 3.02 15.24
C ILE A 119 -6.65 3.76 14.28
N MET A 120 -7.96 3.50 14.34
CA MET A 120 -8.94 4.17 13.47
C MET A 120 -8.99 5.67 13.75
N LYS A 121 -8.92 6.10 15.01
CA LYS A 121 -8.85 7.52 15.39
C LYS A 121 -7.59 8.19 14.84
N LEU A 122 -6.46 7.48 14.79
CA LEU A 122 -5.23 7.99 14.20
C LEU A 122 -5.31 8.11 12.66
N CYS A 123 -6.10 7.26 12.01
CA CYS A 123 -6.25 7.22 10.55
C CYS A 123 -7.45 8.03 10.00
N GLY A 124 -8.35 8.48 10.87
CA GLY A 124 -9.66 9.02 10.50
C GLY A 124 -9.96 10.45 10.97
N GLN A 125 -8.94 11.30 11.14
CA GLN A 125 -9.19 12.72 11.46
C GLN A 125 -9.58 13.49 10.21
N LYS A 126 -10.89 13.71 10.05
CA LYS A 126 -11.45 14.92 9.44
C LYS A 126 -12.35 15.60 10.44
#